data_AF-A0A7S3NDJ6-F1
#
_entry.id   AF-A0A7S3NDJ6-F1
#
_cell.length_a   1.000
_cell.length_b   1.000
_cell.length_c   1.000
_cell.angle_alpha   90.00
_cell.angle_beta   90.00
_cell.angle_gamma   90.00
#
_symmetry.space_group_name_H-M   'P 1'
#
loop_
_entity.id
_entity.type
_entity.pdbx_description
1 polymer ?
#
loop_
_entity_poly.entity_id
_entity_poly.type
_entity_poly.pdbx_seq_one_letter_code
_entity_poly.pdbx_strand_id
1 'polypeptide(L)'
;MKEVLITNGANANIDCLLQALCRDENDEVIFIEPFFPQYLGHAQISKATVRAVPLVVKEDNGWHLDLNILRETLNEKTRVLILNTPHNPTGKVFNLEELEQISEILEEYPNVYIIADYVYDFVTLDGKEQYMFANIKDNWNKTVTIYSGGKLLACTGWKIGWCFGPEEIIRQAVVIYDTSSYCNFVPGQVAVAKSL
;
A
#
# COMPACT_ATOMS: atom_id res chain seq x y z
N MET A 1 4.99 6.71 -20.28
CA MET A 1 4.69 6.73 -18.84
C MET A 1 5.10 5.37 -18.31
N LYS A 2 6.14 5.29 -17.46
CA LYS A 2 6.77 4.01 -17.10
C LYS A 2 6.68 3.66 -15.60
N GLU A 3 6.33 4.65 -14.79
CA GLU A 3 6.28 4.59 -13.33
C GLU A 3 4.85 4.67 -12.81
N VAL A 4 3.85 4.52 -13.68
CA VAL A 4 2.43 4.61 -13.33
C VAL A 4 1.68 3.45 -13.97
N LEU A 5 0.79 2.83 -13.19
CA LEU A 5 -0.14 1.80 -13.66
C LEU A 5 -1.57 2.15 -13.21
N ILE A 6 -2.48 2.28 -14.18
CA ILE A 6 -3.91 2.48 -13.95
C ILE A 6 -4.62 1.12 -13.98
N THR A 7 -5.48 0.85 -13.00
CA THR A 7 -6.18 -0.45 -12.87
C THR A 7 -7.64 -0.27 -12.46
N ASN A 8 -8.41 -1.37 -12.45
CA ASN A 8 -9.82 -1.44 -12.08
C ASN A 8 -10.05 -1.22 -10.56
N GLY A 9 -9.66 -0.04 -10.08
CA GLY A 9 -9.66 0.37 -8.68
C GLY A 9 -8.40 -0.10 -7.94
N ALA A 10 -8.11 0.54 -6.80
CA ALA A 10 -6.93 0.25 -5.98
C ALA A 10 -6.76 -1.23 -5.57
N ASN A 11 -7.85 -2.00 -5.49
CA ASN A 11 -7.76 -3.43 -5.22
C ASN A 11 -6.99 -4.19 -6.31
N ALA A 12 -7.18 -3.82 -7.58
CA ALA A 12 -6.42 -4.44 -8.67
C ALA A 12 -4.94 -4.00 -8.65
N ASN A 13 -4.63 -2.79 -8.15
CA ASN A 13 -3.24 -2.41 -7.90
C ASN A 13 -2.59 -3.32 -6.85
N ILE A 14 -3.25 -3.53 -5.70
CA ILE A 14 -2.73 -4.40 -4.62
C ILE A 14 -2.52 -5.83 -5.13
N ASP A 15 -3.52 -6.38 -5.83
CA ASP A 15 -3.45 -7.72 -6.41
C ASP A 15 -2.25 -7.88 -7.36
N CYS A 16 -2.14 -6.97 -8.35
CA CYS A 16 -1.03 -7.00 -9.32
C CYS A 16 0.34 -6.86 -8.64
N LEU A 17 0.43 -6.03 -7.59
CA LEU A 17 1.68 -5.82 -6.86
C LEU A 17 2.07 -7.03 -6.00
N LEU A 18 1.12 -7.63 -5.28
CA LEU A 18 1.41 -8.82 -4.48
C LEU A 18 1.77 -10.02 -5.37
N GLN A 19 1.08 -10.23 -6.49
CA GLN A 19 1.45 -11.27 -7.46
C GLN A 19 2.80 -11.00 -8.15
N ALA A 20 3.18 -9.74 -8.34
CA ALA A 20 4.47 -9.38 -8.92
C ALA A 20 5.63 -9.55 -7.93
N LEU A 21 5.40 -9.19 -6.66
CA LEU A 21 6.44 -9.12 -5.64
C LEU A 21 6.63 -10.43 -4.89
N CYS A 22 5.57 -11.22 -4.69
CA CYS A 22 5.61 -12.51 -4.00
C CYS A 22 5.60 -13.66 -5.02
N ARG A 23 6.40 -14.69 -4.77
CA ARG A 23 6.66 -15.82 -5.66
C ARG A 23 5.96 -17.09 -5.18
N ASP A 24 5.99 -17.35 -3.88
CA ASP A 24 5.42 -18.54 -3.26
C ASP A 24 5.26 -18.40 -1.73
N GLU A 25 4.96 -19.51 -1.07
CA GLU A 25 4.73 -19.62 0.38
C GLU A 25 5.92 -19.22 1.27
N ASN A 26 7.13 -19.13 0.70
CA ASN A 26 8.30 -18.64 1.40
C ASN A 26 8.38 -17.12 1.47
N ASP A 27 7.58 -16.39 0.68
CA ASP A 27 7.49 -14.93 0.81
C ASP A 27 6.46 -14.56 1.87
N GLU A 28 6.85 -13.68 2.79
CA GLU A 28 5.96 -13.14 3.82
C GLU A 28 5.48 -11.72 3.46
N VAL A 29 4.20 -11.48 3.70
CA VAL A 29 3.60 -10.14 3.62
C VAL A 29 3.18 -9.71 5.03
N ILE A 30 3.66 -8.53 5.43
CA ILE A 30 3.34 -7.93 6.72
C ILE A 30 2.11 -7.03 6.56
N PHE A 31 1.11 -7.28 7.40
CA PHE A 31 -0.05 -6.40 7.59
C PHE A 31 0.02 -5.69 8.94
N ILE A 32 -0.54 -4.48 8.98
CA ILE A 32 -0.74 -3.73 10.23
C ILE A 32 -2.20 -3.93 10.67
N GLU A 33 -2.40 -4.61 11.80
CA GLU A 33 -3.73 -4.96 12.34
C GLU A 33 -4.37 -3.82 13.15
N PRO A 34 -5.71 -3.66 13.11
CA PRO A 34 -6.64 -4.32 12.18
C PRO A 34 -6.39 -3.87 10.74
N PHE A 35 -6.68 -4.67 9.72
CA PHE A 35 -6.36 -4.33 8.33
C PHE A 35 -7.59 -4.36 7.41
N PHE A 36 -7.47 -3.74 6.23
CA PHE A 36 -8.49 -3.84 5.19
C PHE A 36 -8.62 -5.30 4.71
N PRO A 37 -9.80 -5.95 4.83
CA PRO A 37 -9.90 -7.40 4.70
C PRO A 37 -9.41 -8.01 3.38
N GLN A 38 -9.44 -7.24 2.29
CA GLN A 38 -9.03 -7.74 0.97
C GLN A 38 -7.53 -8.00 0.86
N TYR A 39 -6.69 -7.38 1.71
CA TYR A 39 -5.25 -7.69 1.72
C TYR A 39 -4.99 -9.19 1.91
N LEU A 40 -5.77 -9.83 2.79
CA LEU A 40 -5.66 -11.27 3.05
C LEU A 40 -5.97 -12.12 1.81
N GLY A 41 -7.03 -11.78 1.08
CA GLY A 41 -7.40 -12.50 -0.14
C GLY A 41 -6.32 -12.39 -1.22
N HIS A 42 -5.77 -11.19 -1.42
CA HIS A 42 -4.70 -10.97 -2.40
C HIS A 42 -3.41 -11.70 -2.01
N ALA A 43 -3.02 -11.69 -0.73
CA ALA A 43 -1.85 -12.43 -0.25
C ALA A 43 -2.02 -13.96 -0.41
N GLN A 44 -3.23 -14.48 -0.17
CA GLN A 44 -3.55 -15.90 -0.42
C GLN A 44 -3.44 -16.27 -1.90
N ILE A 45 -3.92 -15.41 -2.80
CA ILE A 45 -3.82 -15.60 -4.26
C ILE A 45 -2.35 -15.60 -4.69
N SER A 46 -1.52 -14.71 -4.14
CA SER A 46 -0.07 -14.70 -4.37
C SER A 46 0.68 -15.78 -3.62
N LYS A 47 -0.03 -16.68 -2.90
CA LYS A 47 0.49 -17.76 -2.05
C LYS A 47 1.40 -17.30 -0.91
N ALA A 48 1.46 -16.02 -0.61
CA ALA A 48 2.34 -15.50 0.41
C ALA A 48 1.84 -15.83 1.81
N THR A 49 2.77 -16.04 2.74
CA THR A 49 2.47 -16.21 4.15
C THR A 49 2.18 -14.84 4.78
N VAL A 50 1.07 -14.71 5.50
CA VAL A 50 0.72 -13.45 6.17
C VAL A 50 1.29 -13.43 7.59
N ARG A 51 1.97 -12.35 7.93
CA ARG A 51 2.36 -12.01 9.30
C ARG A 51 1.73 -10.66 9.65
N ALA A 52 1.33 -10.48 10.91
CA ALA A 52 0.62 -9.29 11.34
C ALA A 52 1.35 -8.59 12.48
N VAL A 53 1.30 -7.25 12.46
CA VAL A 53 1.79 -6.39 13.53
C VAL A 53 0.60 -5.56 14.04
N PRO A 54 0.23 -5.67 15.33
CA PRO A 54 -0.94 -4.97 15.85
C PRO A 54 -0.67 -3.48 16.04
N LEU A 55 -1.66 -2.66 15.68
CA LEU A 55 -1.85 -1.37 16.31
C LEU A 55 -2.41 -1.59 17.72
N VAL A 56 -1.86 -0.88 18.68
CA VAL A 56 -2.28 -0.90 20.08
C VAL A 56 -2.84 0.45 20.47
N VAL A 57 -3.88 0.44 21.30
CA VAL A 57 -4.41 1.66 21.92
C VAL A 57 -3.53 2.00 23.13
N LYS A 58 -2.94 3.19 23.15
CA LYS A 58 -2.13 3.67 24.30
C LYS A 58 -2.95 4.62 25.19
N GLU A 59 -2.30 5.16 26.22
CA GLU A 59 -2.92 6.02 27.25
C GLU A 59 -3.60 7.28 26.68
N ASP A 60 -3.16 7.74 25.51
CA ASP A 60 -3.75 8.88 24.80
C ASP A 60 -5.03 8.52 24.02
N ASN A 61 -5.52 7.28 24.15
CA ASN A 61 -6.62 6.70 23.37
C ASN A 61 -6.38 6.70 21.85
N GLY A 62 -5.15 6.91 21.40
CA GLY A 62 -4.74 6.83 20.00
C GLY A 62 -4.33 5.41 19.61
N TRP A 63 -4.40 5.12 18.31
CA TRP A 63 -3.81 3.90 17.73
C TRP A 63 -2.32 4.14 17.45
N HIS A 64 -1.47 3.24 17.95
CA HIS A 64 -0.02 3.30 17.80
C HIS A 64 0.51 1.99 17.24
N LEU A 65 1.50 2.05 16.36
CA LEU A 65 2.22 0.87 15.91
C LEU A 65 3.28 0.49 16.95
N ASP A 66 3.32 -0.78 17.34
CA ASP A 66 4.44 -1.26 18.15
C ASP A 66 5.64 -1.56 17.25
N LEU A 67 6.63 -0.66 17.28
CA LEU A 67 7.84 -0.75 16.47
C LEU A 67 8.77 -1.91 16.88
N ASN A 68 8.69 -2.38 18.12
CA ASN A 68 9.45 -3.56 18.54
C ASN A 68 8.85 -4.82 17.91
N ILE A 69 7.52 -4.95 17.94
CA ILE A 69 6.83 -6.06 17.27
C ILE A 69 7.06 -6.00 15.77
N LEU A 70 7.06 -4.81 15.15
CA LEU A 70 7.42 -4.67 13.73
C LEU A 70 8.82 -5.23 13.45
N ARG A 71 9.82 -4.82 14.24
CA ARG A 71 11.21 -5.28 14.08
C ARG A 71 11.34 -6.80 14.28
N GLU A 72 10.67 -7.38 15.28
CA GLU A 72 10.68 -8.82 15.55
C GLU A 72 9.93 -9.64 14.49
N THR A 73 8.98 -9.03 13.78
CA THR A 73 8.21 -9.71 12.74
C THR A 73 8.99 -9.78 11.43
N LEU A 74 9.76 -8.74 11.11
CA LEU A 74 10.59 -8.65 9.90
C LEU A 74 11.75 -9.66 9.93
N ASN A 75 11.90 -10.41 8.84
CA ASN A 75 12.94 -11.43 8.69
C ASN A 75 13.33 -11.62 7.21
N GLU A 76 14.19 -12.59 6.91
CA GLU A 76 14.72 -12.85 5.57
C GLU A 76 13.67 -13.30 4.54
N LYS A 77 12.52 -13.80 5.00
CA LYS A 77 11.38 -14.16 4.16
C LYS A 77 10.45 -12.99 3.91
N THR A 78 10.58 -11.90 4.66
CA THR A 78 9.70 -10.76 4.49
C THR A 78 9.94 -10.09 3.14
N ARG A 79 8.88 -10.03 2.34
CA ARG A 79 8.91 -9.51 0.99
C ARG A 79 8.18 -8.20 0.83
N VAL A 80 7.05 -8.05 1.51
CA VAL A 80 6.21 -6.85 1.41
C VAL A 80 5.73 -6.41 2.78
N LEU A 81 5.75 -5.10 3.04
CA LEU A 81 4.95 -4.45 4.09
C LEU A 81 3.85 -3.63 3.43
N ILE A 82 2.59 -3.85 3.83
CA ILE A 82 1.48 -2.99 3.42
C ILE A 82 1.31 -1.89 4.46
N LEU A 83 1.62 -0.65 4.07
CA LEU A 83 1.44 0.54 4.88
C LEU A 83 0.19 1.27 4.39
N ASN A 84 -0.88 1.26 5.18
CA ASN A 84 -2.11 1.96 4.85
C ASN A 84 -2.31 3.19 5.73
N THR A 85 -2.32 4.37 5.13
CA THR A 85 -2.55 5.64 5.83
C THR A 85 -3.18 6.69 4.91
N PRO A 86 -4.24 7.41 5.34
CA PRO A 86 -5.06 7.17 6.53
C PRO A 86 -5.64 5.75 6.57
N HIS A 87 -5.55 5.15 7.75
CA HIS A 87 -5.69 3.71 7.96
C HIS A 87 -7.16 3.30 8.00
N ASN A 88 -7.52 2.27 7.25
CA ASN A 88 -8.82 1.61 7.31
C ASN A 88 -8.63 0.25 8.02
N PRO A 89 -9.28 0.01 9.18
CA PRO A 89 -10.50 0.68 9.66
C PRO A 89 -10.33 1.77 10.74
N THR A 90 -9.13 2.02 11.25
CA THR A 90 -8.97 2.79 12.50
C THR A 90 -9.05 4.31 12.36
N GLY A 91 -8.87 4.83 11.15
CA GLY A 91 -8.69 6.26 10.89
C GLY A 91 -7.32 6.79 11.31
N LYS A 92 -6.36 5.93 11.71
CA LYS A 92 -5.00 6.36 12.06
C LYS A 92 -4.32 7.04 10.87
N VAL A 93 -3.84 8.26 11.09
CA VAL A 93 -2.90 8.95 10.21
C VAL A 93 -1.52 8.79 10.82
N PHE A 94 -0.57 8.23 10.07
CA PHE A 94 0.81 8.11 10.54
C PHE A 94 1.50 9.46 10.38
N ASN A 95 2.08 9.97 11.45
CA ASN A 95 2.82 11.23 11.40
C ASN A 95 4.24 11.02 10.84
N LEU A 96 4.96 12.12 10.56
CA LEU A 96 6.29 12.06 10.00
C LEU A 96 7.27 11.25 10.85
N GLU A 97 7.28 11.45 12.18
CA GLU A 97 8.17 10.75 13.11
C GLU A 97 7.94 9.22 13.08
N GLU A 98 6.68 8.79 13.11
CA GLU A 98 6.33 7.36 13.02
C GLU A 98 6.78 6.75 11.69
N LEU A 99 6.62 7.47 10.58
CA LEU A 99 7.05 7.01 9.27
C LEU A 99 8.59 6.99 9.13
N GLU A 100 9.29 7.94 9.73
CA GLU A 100 10.76 7.95 9.81
C GLU A 100 11.27 6.75 10.63
N GLN A 101 10.62 6.44 11.76
CA GLN A 101 10.95 5.27 12.57
C GLN A 101 10.70 3.94 11.83
N ILE A 102 9.60 3.85 11.08
CA ILE A 102 9.34 2.70 10.20
C ILE A 102 10.41 2.62 9.11
N SER A 103 10.79 3.75 8.51
CA SER A 103 11.85 3.82 7.50
C SER A 103 13.18 3.30 8.05
N GLU A 104 13.56 3.70 9.26
CA GLU A 104 14.80 3.27 9.93
C GLU A 104 14.86 1.76 10.13
N ILE A 105 13.77 1.17 10.62
CA ILE A 105 13.69 -0.29 10.77
C ILE A 105 13.87 -0.96 9.40
N LEU A 106 13.24 -0.44 8.35
CA LEU A 106 13.30 -1.00 7.01
C LEU A 106 14.65 -0.79 6.29
N GLU A 107 15.56 0.03 6.82
CA GLU A 107 16.94 0.12 6.32
C GLU A 107 17.72 -1.18 6.59
N GLU A 108 17.38 -1.90 7.67
CA GLU A 108 17.95 -3.20 8.02
C GLU A 108 17.48 -4.33 7.08
N TYR A 109 16.43 -4.09 6.28
CA TYR A 109 15.79 -5.08 5.40
C TYR A 109 15.63 -4.57 3.96
N PRO A 110 16.73 -4.44 3.19
CA PRO A 110 16.73 -3.82 1.86
C PRO A 110 15.89 -4.57 0.80
N ASN A 111 15.51 -5.82 1.07
CA ASN A 111 14.70 -6.64 0.16
C ASN A 111 13.18 -6.53 0.38
N VAL A 112 12.75 -5.75 1.38
CA VAL A 112 11.33 -5.54 1.69
C VAL A 112 10.79 -4.38 0.87
N TYR A 113 9.77 -4.67 0.07
CA TYR A 113 9.02 -3.68 -0.70
C TYR A 113 7.85 -3.12 0.11
N ILE A 114 7.48 -1.89 -0.18
CA ILE A 114 6.39 -1.20 0.51
C ILE A 114 5.25 -0.98 -0.46
N ILE A 115 4.08 -1.55 -0.13
CA ILE A 115 2.83 -1.17 -0.77
C ILE A 115 2.20 -0.11 0.12
N ALA A 116 2.30 1.13 -0.32
CA ALA A 116 1.77 2.30 0.36
C ALA A 116 0.34 2.55 -0.11
N ASP A 117 -0.66 2.10 0.65
CA ASP A 117 -2.08 2.34 0.35
C ASP A 117 -2.52 3.70 0.94
N TYR A 118 -2.64 4.70 0.06
CA TYR A 118 -3.00 6.09 0.36
C TYR A 118 -4.40 6.44 -0.17
N VAL A 119 -5.30 5.47 -0.33
CA VAL A 119 -6.63 5.71 -0.93
C VAL A 119 -7.51 6.70 -0.15
N TYR A 120 -7.12 7.10 1.06
CA TYR A 120 -7.83 8.07 1.90
C TYR A 120 -7.02 9.34 2.21
N ASP A 121 -5.90 9.60 1.53
CA ASP A 121 -5.01 10.76 1.77
C ASP A 121 -5.78 12.11 1.88
N PHE A 122 -6.81 12.29 1.06
CA PHE A 122 -7.68 13.48 1.07
C PHE A 122 -8.67 13.56 2.26
N VAL A 123 -8.67 12.59 3.18
CA VAL A 123 -9.57 12.53 4.35
C VAL A 123 -8.77 12.58 5.65
N THR A 124 -7.86 13.56 5.76
CA THR A 124 -7.26 13.90 7.06
C THR A 124 -8.18 14.88 7.80
N LEU A 125 -8.49 14.54 9.05
CA LEU A 125 -9.32 15.35 9.95
C LEU A 125 -8.45 15.95 11.06
N ASP A 126 -8.98 16.93 11.79
CA ASP A 126 -8.40 17.48 13.01
C ASP A 126 -6.98 18.07 12.85
N GLY A 127 -6.69 18.63 11.67
CA GLY A 127 -5.39 19.25 11.37
C GLY A 127 -4.24 18.26 11.21
N LYS A 128 -4.52 16.95 11.09
CA LYS A 128 -3.49 15.95 10.81
C LYS A 128 -2.96 16.13 9.38
N GLU A 129 -1.64 16.12 9.24
CA GLU A 129 -0.97 16.18 7.95
C GLU A 129 -0.64 14.78 7.45
N GLN A 130 -0.76 14.58 6.13
CA GLN A 130 -0.34 13.35 5.48
C GLN A 130 1.08 13.51 4.93
N TYR A 131 1.92 12.50 5.16
CA TYR A 131 3.27 12.42 4.63
C TYR A 131 3.42 11.18 3.75
N MET A 132 3.96 11.35 2.55
CA MET A 132 4.16 10.25 1.62
C MET A 132 5.39 9.45 2.02
N PHE A 133 5.22 8.16 2.35
CA PHE A 133 6.33 7.30 2.75
C PHE A 133 7.46 7.24 1.71
N ALA A 134 7.11 7.29 0.42
CA ALA A 134 8.08 7.32 -0.68
C ALA A 134 9.00 8.56 -0.68
N ASN A 135 8.61 9.66 -0.03
CA ASN A 135 9.40 10.89 0.09
C ASN A 135 10.29 10.91 1.34
N ILE A 136 10.20 9.89 2.19
CA ILE A 136 10.97 9.81 3.43
C ILE A 136 12.28 9.10 3.12
N LYS A 137 13.40 9.77 3.39
CA LYS A 137 14.76 9.28 3.11
C LYS A 137 14.88 8.76 1.66
N ASP A 138 15.34 7.53 1.46
CA ASP A 138 15.47 6.89 0.14
C ASP A 138 14.42 5.78 -0.10
N ASN A 139 13.20 5.96 0.43
CA ASN A 139 12.15 4.95 0.33
C ASN A 139 11.52 4.82 -1.06
N TRP A 140 11.71 5.81 -1.95
CA TRP A 140 11.19 5.76 -3.32
C TRP A 140 11.54 4.44 -4.01
N ASN A 141 12.80 4.01 -3.92
CA ASN A 141 13.33 2.84 -4.63
C ASN A 141 12.67 1.50 -4.26
N LYS A 142 11.92 1.45 -3.14
CA LYS A 142 11.22 0.25 -2.67
C LYS A 142 9.72 0.44 -2.45
N THR A 143 9.16 1.62 -2.73
CA THR A 143 7.77 1.95 -2.42
C THR A 143 6.92 2.10 -3.68
N VAL A 144 5.78 1.43 -3.71
CA VAL A 144 4.71 1.70 -4.68
C VAL A 144 3.52 2.28 -3.94
N THR A 145 3.14 3.50 -4.32
CA THR A 145 2.02 4.24 -3.73
C THR A 145 0.75 3.99 -4.52
N ILE A 146 -0.38 3.77 -3.84
CA ILE A 146 -1.68 3.45 -4.43
C ILE A 146 -2.71 4.51 -4.07
N TYR A 147 -3.52 4.89 -5.06
CA TYR A 147 -4.67 5.78 -4.92
C TYR A 147 -5.94 5.21 -5.57
N SER A 148 -7.08 5.76 -5.18
CA SER A 148 -8.39 5.39 -5.73
C SER A 148 -9.21 6.61 -6.09
N GLY A 149 -9.54 6.76 -7.38
CA GLY A 149 -10.47 7.79 -7.86
C GLY A 149 -11.87 7.62 -7.27
N GLY A 150 -12.29 6.37 -7.03
CA GLY A 150 -13.58 6.08 -6.40
C GLY A 150 -13.70 6.57 -4.96
N LYS A 151 -12.58 6.62 -4.22
CA LYS A 151 -12.53 7.22 -2.89
C LYS A 151 -12.43 8.73 -3.00
N LEU A 152 -11.46 9.21 -3.78
CA LEU A 152 -11.19 10.64 -3.97
C LEU A 152 -12.41 11.45 -4.43
N LEU A 153 -13.22 10.89 -5.33
CA LEU A 153 -14.33 11.58 -5.98
C LEU A 153 -15.71 11.06 -5.52
N ALA A 154 -15.76 10.28 -4.44
CA ALA A 154 -16.99 9.65 -3.93
C ALA A 154 -17.78 8.84 -4.97
N CYS A 155 -17.11 8.30 -5.99
CA CYS A 155 -17.69 7.56 -7.11
C CYS A 155 -17.19 6.10 -7.13
N THR A 156 -17.33 5.38 -6.02
CA THR A 156 -16.72 4.04 -5.82
C THR A 156 -17.04 3.03 -6.93
N GLY A 157 -18.23 3.12 -7.55
CA GLY A 157 -18.65 2.31 -8.69
C GLY A 157 -17.86 2.54 -9.98
N TRP A 158 -17.11 3.64 -10.09
CA TRP A 158 -16.26 3.93 -11.25
C TRP A 158 -14.99 3.10 -11.29
N LYS A 159 -14.57 2.43 -10.20
CA LYS A 159 -13.47 1.45 -10.27
C LYS A 159 -12.23 1.93 -11.05
N ILE A 160 -11.81 3.18 -10.82
CA ILE A 160 -10.52 3.71 -11.29
C ILE A 160 -9.58 3.80 -10.10
N GLY A 161 -8.42 3.16 -10.21
CA GLY A 161 -7.31 3.26 -9.27
C GLY A 161 -6.02 3.40 -10.05
N TRP A 162 -4.99 3.89 -9.39
CA TRP A 162 -3.66 3.94 -9.96
C TRP A 162 -2.63 3.71 -8.89
N CYS A 163 -1.48 3.20 -9.30
CA CYS A 163 -0.29 3.16 -8.48
C CYS A 163 0.90 3.77 -9.20
N PHE A 164 1.86 4.27 -8.43
CA PHE A 164 3.11 4.81 -8.96
C PHE A 164 4.29 4.48 -8.05
N GLY A 165 5.47 4.34 -8.64
CA GLY A 165 6.71 3.94 -7.97
C GLY A 165 7.79 3.55 -8.99
N PRO A 166 8.87 2.91 -8.55
CA PRO A 166 10.00 2.53 -9.41
C PRO A 166 9.57 1.76 -10.65
N GLU A 167 10.12 2.16 -11.82
CA GLU A 167 9.81 1.55 -13.13
C GLU A 167 9.92 0.01 -13.08
N GLU A 168 10.93 -0.54 -12.41
CA GLU A 168 11.14 -1.99 -12.37
C GLU A 168 10.01 -2.75 -11.66
N ILE A 169 9.41 -2.17 -10.62
CA ILE A 169 8.30 -2.78 -9.89
C ILE A 169 7.01 -2.60 -10.69
N ILE A 170 6.76 -1.39 -11.19
CA ILE A 170 5.56 -1.08 -11.99
C ILE A 170 5.51 -1.96 -13.23
N ARG A 171 6.64 -2.18 -13.91
CA ARG A 171 6.69 -3.05 -15.10
C ARG A 171 6.27 -4.48 -14.81
N GLN A 172 6.58 -5.02 -13.63
CA GLN A 172 6.15 -6.37 -13.23
C GLN A 172 4.64 -6.40 -12.97
N ALA A 173 4.10 -5.40 -12.27
CA ALA A 173 2.66 -5.28 -12.03
C ALA A 173 1.87 -5.10 -13.34
N VAL A 174 2.42 -4.38 -14.34
CA VAL A 174 1.83 -4.24 -15.68
C VAL A 174 1.68 -5.61 -16.35
N VAL A 175 2.67 -6.50 -16.27
CA VAL A 175 2.56 -7.86 -16.86
C VAL A 175 1.40 -8.65 -16.26
N ILE A 176 1.18 -8.53 -14.94
CA ILE A 176 0.05 -9.18 -14.27
C ILE A 176 -1.28 -8.54 -14.70
N TYR A 177 -1.34 -7.21 -14.77
CA TYR A 177 -2.56 -6.50 -15.17
C TYR A 177 -2.94 -6.77 -16.63
N ASP A 178 -1.97 -6.79 -17.53
CA ASP A 178 -2.16 -7.05 -18.97
C ASP A 178 -2.75 -8.44 -19.22
N THR A 179 -2.37 -9.42 -18.40
CA THR A 179 -2.83 -10.81 -18.53
C THR A 179 -4.15 -11.09 -17.80
N SER A 180 -4.55 -10.24 -16.85
CA SER A 180 -5.79 -10.39 -16.07
C SER A 180 -6.95 -9.55 -16.59
N SER A 181 -6.70 -8.28 -16.95
CA SER A 181 -7.73 -7.33 -17.38
C SER A 181 -7.42 -6.68 -18.73
N TYR A 182 -6.15 -6.60 -19.13
CA TYR A 182 -5.64 -5.94 -20.33
C TYR A 182 -5.83 -4.41 -20.36
N CYS A 183 -7.03 -3.91 -20.07
CA CYS A 183 -7.31 -2.49 -20.04
C CYS A 183 -8.42 -2.12 -19.05
N ASN A 184 -8.46 -0.83 -18.69
CA ASN A 184 -9.55 -0.25 -17.92
C ASN A 184 -10.51 0.53 -18.85
N PHE A 185 -11.76 0.73 -18.44
CA PHE A 185 -12.75 1.43 -19.26
C PHE A 185 -12.38 2.91 -19.44
N VAL A 186 -12.23 3.32 -20.70
CA VAL A 186 -11.72 4.63 -21.08
C VAL A 186 -12.56 5.81 -20.55
N PRO A 187 -13.91 5.79 -20.56
CA PRO A 187 -14.70 6.92 -20.08
C PRO A 187 -14.40 7.32 -18.63
N GLY A 188 -14.18 6.35 -17.73
CA GLY A 188 -13.86 6.63 -16.33
C GLY A 188 -12.46 7.18 -16.15
N GLN A 189 -11.49 6.68 -16.93
CA GLN A 189 -10.14 7.23 -16.93
C GLN A 189 -10.14 8.70 -17.35
N VAL A 190 -10.88 9.04 -18.41
CA VAL A 190 -11.02 10.43 -18.87
C VAL A 190 -11.72 11.29 -17.82
N ALA A 191 -12.78 10.76 -17.18
CA ALA A 191 -13.51 11.48 -16.15
C ALA A 191 -12.64 11.77 -14.92
N VAL A 192 -11.88 10.79 -14.42
CA VAL A 192 -10.93 10.99 -13.31
C VAL A 192 -9.84 11.98 -13.70
N ALA A 193 -9.25 11.86 -14.89
CA ALA A 193 -8.20 12.77 -15.35
C ALA A 193 -8.65 14.24 -15.47
N LYS A 194 -9.94 14.50 -15.70
CA LYS A 194 -10.49 15.86 -15.71
C LYS A 194 -10.84 16.41 -14.33
N SER A 195 -10.88 15.56 -13.31
CA SER A 195 -11.22 15.94 -11.94
C SER A 195 -9.98 16.12 -11.04
N LEU A 196 -8.81 15.65 -11.50
CA LEU A 196 -7.51 15.92 -10.91
C LEU A 196 -6.98 17.27 -11.42
#